data_AF-A0AAU7AJM2-F1
#
_entry.id   AF-A0AAU7AJM2-F1
#
_cell.length_a   1.000
_cell.length_b   1.000
_cell.length_c   1.000
_cell.angle_alpha   90.00
_cell.angle_beta   90.00
_cell.angle_gamma   90.00
#
_symmetry.space_group_name_H-M   'P 1'
#
loop_
_entity.id
_entity.type
_entity.pdbx_description
1 polymer ?
#
loop_
_entity_poly.entity_id
_entity_poly.type
_entity_poly.pdbx_seq_one_letter_code
_entity_poly.pdbx_strand_id
1 'polypeptide(L)'
;MSFRKIYKTLNWVVGTALGLWAGAIFIIFVFVSDTITYDRSSIQNVNPDDQSEFFSILKSSDAWLRSSLVSDLDLKPVRIVFTKSWPEFFVYAPFYGRPYALSFPFINTLIFAPYDQEKNTVTSGEGFTRSIQDVLTHELVHQALSQNLEFLTYRKMKPWAEEGLAEYIAGGGSIAYEDGLKKFCDGKEDKSHAYRYFLYKIAVGFVLNQDGASLLHLVEATEPLKSVLDRARPHYCG
;
A
#
# COMPACT_ATOMS: atom_id res chain seq x y z
N MET A 1 17.16 10.54 -45.30
CA MET A 1 17.54 11.28 -44.07
C MET A 1 18.53 10.42 -43.28
N SER A 2 19.70 10.95 -42.89
CA SER A 2 20.75 10.16 -42.21
C SER A 2 20.27 9.67 -40.84
N PHE A 3 20.56 8.40 -40.52
CA PHE A 3 20.24 7.75 -39.23
C PHE A 3 20.66 8.59 -38.01
N ARG A 4 21.76 9.34 -38.15
CA ARG A 4 22.32 10.22 -37.13
C ARG A 4 21.45 11.45 -36.84
N LYS A 5 20.72 11.96 -37.85
CA LYS A 5 19.75 13.06 -37.67
C LYS A 5 18.47 12.54 -37.00
N ILE A 6 17.99 11.37 -37.39
CA ILE A 6 16.82 10.72 -36.77
C ILE A 6 17.07 10.46 -35.28
N TYR A 7 18.23 9.91 -34.93
CA TYR A 7 18.60 9.61 -33.53
C TYR A 7 18.70 10.88 -32.66
N LYS A 8 19.30 11.96 -33.18
CA LYS A 8 19.36 13.24 -32.47
C LYS A 8 17.97 13.84 -32.23
N THR A 9 17.10 13.82 -33.23
CA THR A 9 15.72 14.31 -33.09
C THR A 9 14.93 13.47 -32.09
N LEU A 10 15.07 12.14 -32.14
CA LEU A 10 14.40 11.23 -31.21
C LEU A 10 14.85 11.46 -29.75
N ASN A 11 16.16 11.56 -29.50
CA ASN A 11 16.67 11.84 -28.16
C ASN A 11 16.22 13.20 -27.63
N TRP A 12 16.09 14.22 -28.49
CA TRP A 12 15.62 15.54 -28.07
C TRP A 12 14.13 15.53 -27.74
N VAL A 13 13.31 14.83 -28.53
CA VAL A 13 11.87 14.64 -28.25
C VAL A 13 11.67 13.86 -26.94
N VAL A 14 12.39 12.76 -26.75
CA VAL A 14 12.32 11.95 -25.51
C VAL A 14 12.79 12.75 -24.31
N GLY A 15 13.93 13.45 -24.42
CA GLY A 15 14.45 14.29 -23.33
C GLY A 15 13.51 15.43 -22.95
N THR A 16 12.86 16.06 -23.94
CA THR A 16 11.88 17.13 -23.69
C THR A 16 10.61 16.57 -23.06
N ALA A 17 10.11 15.42 -23.51
CA ALA A 17 8.96 14.75 -22.90
C ALA A 17 9.24 14.35 -21.45
N LEU A 18 10.42 13.79 -21.16
CA LEU A 18 10.85 13.47 -19.80
C LEU A 18 11.02 14.71 -18.93
N GLY A 19 11.57 15.79 -19.47
CA GLY A 19 11.74 17.06 -18.76
C GLY A 19 10.39 17.71 -18.40
N LEU A 20 9.44 17.72 -19.34
CA LEU A 20 8.08 18.21 -19.08
C LEU A 20 7.33 17.33 -18.09
N TRP A 21 7.49 16.01 -18.17
CA TRP A 21 6.89 15.08 -17.21
C TRP A 21 7.48 15.24 -15.80
N ALA A 22 8.80 15.33 -15.68
CA ALA A 22 9.48 15.60 -14.41
C ALA A 22 9.11 16.97 -13.82
N GLY A 23 8.99 18.00 -14.68
CA GLY A 23 8.55 19.34 -14.28
C GLY A 23 7.09 19.37 -13.82
N ALA A 24 6.21 18.63 -14.49
CA ALA A 24 4.82 18.48 -14.07
C ALA A 24 4.75 17.80 -12.70
N ILE A 25 5.43 16.66 -12.52
CA ILE A 25 5.55 15.96 -11.23
C ILE A 25 6.04 16.93 -10.14
N PHE A 26 7.11 17.68 -10.40
CA PHE A 26 7.65 18.64 -9.46
C PHE A 26 6.62 19.69 -9.02
N ILE A 27 5.88 20.29 -9.95
CA ILE A 27 4.85 21.30 -9.64
C ILE A 27 3.72 20.70 -8.80
N ILE A 28 3.29 19.49 -9.16
CA ILE A 28 2.22 18.76 -8.48
C ILE A 28 2.62 18.46 -7.02
N PHE A 29 3.85 18.00 -6.79
CA PHE A 29 4.39 17.71 -5.46
C PHE A 29 4.57 18.95 -4.56
N VAL A 30 4.67 20.15 -5.14
CA VAL A 30 4.90 21.39 -4.41
C VAL A 30 3.62 22.18 -4.18
N PHE A 31 2.62 22.11 -5.08
CA PHE A 31 1.55 23.11 -5.11
C PHE A 31 0.09 22.59 -5.03
N VAL A 32 -0.19 21.28 -5.09
CA VAL A 32 -1.54 20.85 -5.57
C VAL A 32 -2.42 20.06 -4.59
N SER A 33 -2.09 19.90 -3.30
CA SER A 33 -3.02 19.17 -2.41
C SER A 33 -2.92 19.56 -0.95
N ASP A 34 -4.02 19.32 -0.22
CA ASP A 34 -4.02 19.27 1.23
C ASP A 34 -3.05 18.17 1.66
N THR A 35 -1.92 18.57 2.24
CA THR A 35 -0.87 17.65 2.67
C THR A 35 -0.85 17.56 4.18
N ILE A 36 -0.79 16.33 4.67
CA ILE A 36 -0.62 16.05 6.10
C ILE A 36 0.72 15.34 6.23
N THR A 37 1.54 15.76 7.19
CA THR A 37 2.75 15.03 7.52
C THR A 37 2.42 14.10 8.68
N TYR A 38 2.44 12.80 8.43
CA TYR A 38 2.44 11.80 9.48
C TYR A 38 3.87 11.68 10.02
N ASP A 39 4.05 11.94 11.30
CA ASP A 39 5.30 11.72 12.01
C ASP A 39 4.98 10.98 13.32
N ARG A 40 5.52 9.76 13.40
CA ARG A 40 5.31 8.82 14.50
C ARG A 40 5.73 9.41 15.85
N SER A 41 6.69 10.33 15.89
CA SER A 41 7.17 10.97 17.12
C SER A 41 6.28 12.12 17.59
N SER A 42 5.64 12.85 16.66
CA SER A 42 4.80 14.01 16.97
C SER A 42 3.32 13.66 17.16
N ILE A 43 2.85 12.54 16.59
CA ILE A 43 1.45 12.11 16.70
C ILE A 43 0.99 11.81 18.14
N GLN A 44 1.93 11.59 19.07
CA GLN A 44 1.65 11.41 20.50
C GLN A 44 1.51 12.74 21.27
N ASN A 45 1.97 13.86 20.69
CA ASN A 45 2.11 15.16 21.35
C ASN A 45 1.07 16.20 20.91
N VAL A 46 0.08 15.81 20.09
CA VAL A 46 -0.97 16.73 19.62
C VAL A 46 -2.05 16.91 20.69
N ASN A 47 -2.47 18.16 20.91
CA ASN A 47 -3.49 18.55 21.87
C ASN A 47 -4.83 17.81 21.60
N PRO A 48 -5.45 17.15 22.60
CA PRO A 48 -6.75 16.49 22.46
C PRO A 48 -7.87 17.35 21.88
N ASP A 49 -7.81 18.66 22.12
CA ASP A 49 -8.85 19.62 21.70
C ASP A 49 -8.71 20.07 20.23
N ASP A 50 -7.63 19.68 19.54
CA ASP A 50 -7.29 20.10 18.17
C ASP A 50 -7.49 18.97 17.14
N GLN A 51 -8.23 17.92 17.51
CA GLN A 51 -8.32 16.67 16.75
C GLN A 51 -9.35 16.76 15.62
N SER A 52 -8.86 16.90 14.39
CA SER A 52 -9.64 16.50 13.21
C SER A 52 -9.92 14.99 13.24
N GLU A 53 -11.05 14.57 12.68
CA GLU A 53 -11.43 13.15 12.55
C GLU A 53 -10.30 12.31 11.92
N PHE A 54 -9.62 12.87 10.93
CA PHE A 54 -8.49 12.20 10.28
C PHE A 54 -7.29 12.00 11.23
N PHE A 55 -7.04 12.90 12.17
CA PHE A 55 -5.97 12.72 13.16
C PHE A 55 -6.24 11.50 14.06
N SER A 56 -7.51 11.25 14.39
CA SER A 56 -7.89 10.05 15.15
C SER A 56 -7.62 8.77 14.36
N ILE A 57 -7.89 8.78 13.04
CA ILE A 57 -7.55 7.69 12.11
C ILE A 57 -6.03 7.47 12.08
N LEU A 58 -5.23 8.53 11.92
CA LEU A 58 -3.77 8.43 11.93
C LEU A 58 -3.26 7.78 13.22
N LYS A 59 -3.78 8.20 14.38
CA LYS A 59 -3.40 7.66 15.69
C LYS A 59 -3.78 6.19 15.83
N SER A 60 -4.95 5.81 15.34
CA SER A 60 -5.42 4.42 15.32
C SER A 60 -4.54 3.53 14.43
N SER A 61 -4.22 4.00 13.22
CA SER A 61 -3.28 3.33 12.31
C SER A 61 -1.87 3.20 12.92
N ASP A 62 -1.35 4.24 13.56
CA ASP A 62 -0.06 4.18 14.26
C ASP A 62 -0.06 3.14 15.38
N ALA A 63 -1.15 3.08 16.17
CA ALA A 63 -1.30 2.08 17.21
C ALA A 63 -1.26 0.65 16.64
N TRP A 64 -1.94 0.41 15.51
CA TRP A 64 -1.90 -0.89 14.82
C TRP A 64 -0.49 -1.26 14.35
N LEU A 65 0.26 -0.33 13.76
CA LEU A 65 1.65 -0.57 13.37
C LEU A 65 2.52 -0.90 14.59
N ARG A 66 2.39 -0.16 15.68
CA ARG A 66 3.18 -0.35 16.91
C ARG A 66 2.86 -1.66 17.64
N SER A 67 1.66 -2.21 17.45
CA SER A 67 1.29 -3.52 18.00
C SER A 67 1.60 -4.70 17.07
N SER A 68 2.24 -4.45 15.92
CA SER A 68 2.45 -5.46 14.88
C SER A 68 3.91 -5.89 14.76
N LEU A 69 4.18 -6.84 13.85
CA LEU A 69 5.53 -7.32 13.54
C LEU A 69 6.47 -6.27 12.95
N VAL A 70 5.95 -5.09 12.57
CA VAL A 70 6.75 -3.96 12.09
C VAL A 70 6.90 -2.86 13.16
N SER A 71 6.61 -3.15 14.43
CA SER A 71 6.70 -2.20 15.54
C SER A 71 8.07 -1.54 15.67
N ASP A 72 9.12 -2.34 15.46
CA ASP A 72 10.51 -1.97 15.68
C ASP A 72 11.16 -1.35 14.44
N LEU A 73 10.41 -1.26 13.34
CA LEU A 73 10.88 -0.58 12.13
C LEU A 73 10.77 0.93 12.29
N ASP A 74 11.85 1.63 11.94
CA ASP A 74 11.86 3.08 11.90
C ASP A 74 10.89 3.59 10.84
N LEU A 75 10.20 4.69 11.12
CA LEU A 75 9.30 5.31 10.15
C LEU A 75 9.54 6.81 10.16
N LYS A 76 10.32 7.27 9.18
CA LYS A 76 10.55 8.69 8.91
C LYS A 76 9.23 9.36 8.58
N PRO A 77 9.12 10.69 8.77
CA PRO A 77 7.91 11.42 8.43
C PRO A 77 7.42 11.11 7.00
N VAL A 78 6.14 10.73 6.90
CA VAL A 78 5.47 10.36 5.66
C VAL A 78 4.52 11.48 5.27
N ARG A 79 4.65 11.97 4.05
CA ARG A 79 3.70 12.92 3.47
C ARG A 79 2.47 12.16 2.99
N ILE A 80 1.28 12.60 3.39
CA ILE A 80 0.00 12.05 2.95
C ILE A 80 -0.70 13.11 2.12
N VAL A 81 -1.06 12.73 0.90
CA VAL A 81 -1.75 13.56 -0.08
C VAL A 81 -3.15 13.00 -0.29
N PHE A 82 -4.17 13.82 -0.03
CA PHE A 82 -5.55 13.51 -0.36
C PHE A 82 -5.94 14.18 -1.67
N THR A 83 -6.36 13.38 -2.65
CA THR A 83 -6.86 13.91 -3.92
C THR A 83 -8.36 14.15 -3.80
N LYS A 84 -8.86 15.21 -4.45
CA LYS A 84 -10.29 15.58 -4.42
C LYS A 84 -11.07 14.88 -5.52
N SER A 85 -10.39 14.36 -6.54
CA SER A 85 -11.02 13.70 -7.68
C SER A 85 -10.08 12.69 -8.36
N TRP A 86 -10.65 11.75 -9.13
CA TRP A 86 -9.86 10.82 -9.94
C TRP A 86 -8.96 11.51 -10.97
N PRO A 87 -9.41 12.56 -11.70
CA PRO A 87 -8.52 13.33 -12.57
C PRO A 87 -7.30 13.89 -11.84
N GLU A 88 -7.48 14.39 -10.62
CA GLU A 88 -6.36 14.85 -9.78
C GLU A 88 -5.46 13.68 -9.37
N PHE A 89 -6.02 12.53 -8.99
CA PHE A 89 -5.22 11.33 -8.73
C PHE A 89 -4.36 10.90 -9.93
N PHE A 90 -4.91 10.94 -11.14
CA PHE A 90 -4.17 10.60 -12.36
C PHE A 90 -3.03 11.56 -12.69
N VAL A 91 -3.09 12.79 -12.19
CA VAL A 91 -2.01 13.77 -12.33
C VAL A 91 -0.76 13.29 -11.55
N TYR A 92 -0.95 12.68 -10.38
CA TYR A 92 0.14 12.07 -9.61
C TYR A 92 0.57 10.69 -10.13
N ALA A 93 -0.35 9.92 -10.72
CA ALA A 93 -0.12 8.52 -11.05
C ALA A 93 -0.71 8.10 -12.42
N PRO A 94 -0.23 8.68 -13.53
CA PRO A 94 -0.86 8.53 -14.85
C PRO A 94 -0.79 7.12 -15.45
N PHE A 95 0.13 6.28 -14.97
CA PHE A 95 0.34 4.91 -15.46
C PHE A 95 -0.18 3.83 -14.51
N TYR A 96 -0.75 4.24 -13.38
CA TYR A 96 -1.34 3.33 -12.43
C TYR A 96 -2.82 3.14 -12.74
N GLY A 97 -3.39 2.04 -12.26
CA GLY A 97 -4.83 1.81 -12.32
C GLY A 97 -5.59 2.80 -11.41
N ARG A 98 -6.71 2.35 -10.85
CA ARG A 98 -7.48 3.13 -9.88
C ARG A 98 -7.45 2.46 -8.49
N PRO A 99 -6.27 2.36 -7.84
CA PRO A 99 -6.14 1.75 -6.51
C PRO A 99 -6.71 2.67 -5.42
N TYR A 100 -6.76 2.18 -4.18
CA TYR A 100 -7.16 3.00 -3.03
C TYR A 100 -6.13 4.09 -2.71
N ALA A 101 -4.86 3.74 -2.80
CA ALA A 101 -3.74 4.63 -2.57
C ALA A 101 -2.52 4.14 -3.34
N LEU A 102 -1.47 4.96 -3.34
CA LEU A 102 -0.15 4.61 -3.84
C LEU A 102 0.90 5.04 -2.82
N SER A 103 1.78 4.12 -2.50
CA SER A 103 2.99 4.40 -1.75
C SER A 103 4.16 4.69 -2.69
N PHE A 104 4.82 5.82 -2.45
CA PHE A 104 6.09 6.19 -3.08
C PHE A 104 7.21 6.21 -2.02
N PRO A 105 7.82 5.05 -1.73
CA PRO A 105 8.90 4.93 -0.75
C PRO A 105 10.05 5.92 -0.90
N PHE A 106 10.53 6.15 -2.13
CA PHE A 106 11.72 6.96 -2.38
C PHE A 106 11.59 8.42 -1.91
N ILE A 107 10.36 8.90 -1.81
CA ILE A 107 10.03 10.28 -1.40
C ILE A 107 9.12 10.31 -0.16
N ASN A 108 8.98 9.18 0.54
CA ASN A 108 8.12 9.01 1.72
C ASN A 108 6.73 9.64 1.54
N THR A 109 6.08 9.40 0.41
CA THR A 109 4.78 10.00 0.11
C THR A 109 3.73 8.93 -0.16
N LEU A 110 2.57 9.10 0.44
CA LEU A 110 1.35 8.35 0.16
C LEU A 110 0.36 9.26 -0.57
N ILE A 111 -0.25 8.73 -1.62
CA ILE A 111 -1.24 9.46 -2.42
C ILE A 111 -2.53 8.65 -2.40
N PHE A 112 -3.58 9.21 -1.80
CA PHE A 112 -4.87 8.56 -1.68
C PHE A 112 -5.80 8.94 -2.82
N ALA A 113 -6.57 7.97 -3.29
CA ALA A 113 -7.74 8.21 -4.12
C ALA A 113 -8.77 9.06 -3.37
N PRO A 114 -9.77 9.64 -4.06
CA PRO A 114 -10.78 10.47 -3.44
C PRO A 114 -11.43 9.79 -2.23
N TYR A 115 -11.35 10.49 -1.11
CA TYR A 115 -11.75 10.03 0.21
C TYR A 115 -13.13 10.61 0.57
N ASP A 116 -14.06 9.74 0.96
CA ASP A 116 -15.36 10.13 1.51
C ASP A 116 -15.18 10.37 3.02
N GLN A 117 -15.12 11.66 3.39
CA GLN A 117 -14.91 12.12 4.77
C GLN A 117 -16.03 11.67 5.70
N GLU A 118 -17.29 11.75 5.26
CA GLU A 118 -18.44 11.40 6.10
C GLU A 118 -18.48 9.90 6.42
N LYS A 119 -18.03 9.06 5.48
CA LYS A 119 -18.04 7.60 5.65
C LYS A 119 -16.72 7.03 6.15
N ASN A 120 -15.67 7.85 6.29
CA ASN A 120 -14.31 7.40 6.55
C ASN A 120 -13.85 6.30 5.56
N THR A 121 -14.13 6.45 4.26
CA THR A 121 -13.86 5.39 3.26
C THR A 121 -13.18 5.87 1.99
N VAL A 122 -12.47 4.96 1.35
CA VAL A 122 -11.90 5.14 0.02
C VAL A 122 -12.46 4.07 -0.90
N THR A 123 -12.83 4.45 -2.12
CA THR A 123 -13.38 3.53 -3.12
C THR A 123 -12.42 3.42 -4.28
N SER A 124 -12.03 2.19 -4.62
CA SER A 124 -11.20 1.90 -5.79
C SER A 124 -12.00 2.11 -7.08
N GLY A 125 -11.32 2.21 -8.23
CA GLY A 125 -12.01 2.29 -9.51
C GLY A 125 -12.71 1.00 -9.94
N GLU A 126 -12.46 -0.12 -9.24
CA GLU A 126 -13.22 -1.36 -9.40
C GLU A 126 -14.55 -1.35 -8.62
N GLY A 127 -14.81 -0.31 -7.82
CA GLY A 127 -16.04 -0.16 -7.04
C GLY A 127 -16.00 -0.81 -5.65
N PHE A 128 -14.88 -1.44 -5.27
CA PHE A 128 -14.69 -1.92 -3.90
C PHE A 128 -14.37 -0.75 -2.97
N THR A 129 -14.97 -0.74 -1.78
CA THR A 129 -14.82 0.31 -0.77
C THR A 129 -14.12 -0.26 0.48
N ARG A 130 -13.22 0.52 1.09
CA ARG A 130 -12.52 0.18 2.34
C ARG A 130 -12.51 1.35 3.29
N SER A 131 -12.33 1.08 4.59
CA SER A 131 -12.06 2.14 5.54
C SER A 131 -10.75 2.84 5.21
N ILE A 132 -10.68 4.15 5.43
CA ILE A 132 -9.44 4.91 5.24
C ILE A 132 -8.33 4.44 6.19
N GLN A 133 -8.70 4.01 7.40
CA GLN A 133 -7.76 3.46 8.39
C GLN A 133 -7.08 2.19 7.88
N ASP A 134 -7.83 1.27 7.27
CA ASP A 134 -7.25 0.02 6.75
C ASP A 134 -6.26 0.32 5.62
N VAL A 135 -6.65 1.20 4.68
CA VAL A 135 -5.80 1.59 3.57
C VAL A 135 -4.55 2.30 4.08
N LEU A 136 -4.70 3.24 5.02
CA LEU A 136 -3.56 3.94 5.60
C LEU A 136 -2.60 3.01 6.32
N THR A 137 -3.12 2.10 7.15
CA THR A 137 -2.30 1.12 7.85
C THR A 137 -1.53 0.25 6.86
N HIS A 138 -2.20 -0.21 5.80
CA HIS A 138 -1.60 -1.00 4.72
C HIS A 138 -0.44 -0.24 4.06
N GLU A 139 -0.66 1.01 3.64
CA GLU A 139 0.38 1.81 2.98
C GLU A 139 1.55 2.20 3.91
N LEU A 140 1.27 2.41 5.20
CA LEU A 140 2.32 2.68 6.19
C LEU A 140 3.20 1.45 6.45
N VAL A 141 2.68 0.22 6.32
CA VAL A 141 3.50 -1.00 6.36
C VAL A 141 4.50 -1.00 5.20
N HIS A 142 4.06 -0.66 3.98
CA HIS A 142 4.97 -0.53 2.83
C HIS A 142 6.05 0.52 3.05
N GLN A 143 5.70 1.67 3.64
CA GLN A 143 6.68 2.71 4.01
C GLN A 143 7.68 2.20 5.05
N ALA A 144 7.21 1.53 6.11
CA ALA A 144 8.10 0.98 7.13
C ALA A 144 9.05 -0.07 6.55
N LEU A 145 8.55 -1.02 5.74
CA LEU A 145 9.39 -2.03 5.10
C LEU A 145 10.44 -1.39 4.18
N SER A 146 10.02 -0.50 3.29
CA SER A 146 10.90 0.10 2.28
C SER A 146 11.97 1.03 2.87
N GLN A 147 11.72 1.64 4.04
CA GLN A 147 12.69 2.49 4.72
C GLN A 147 13.73 1.72 5.55
N ASN A 148 13.43 0.46 5.92
CA ASN A 148 14.29 -0.34 6.81
C ASN A 148 14.97 -1.52 6.10
N LEU A 149 14.37 -2.04 5.05
CA LEU A 149 14.97 -3.11 4.25
C LEU A 149 15.90 -2.52 3.19
N GLU A 150 16.99 -3.23 2.90
CA GLU A 150 17.82 -2.89 1.75
C GLU A 150 16.96 -2.90 0.47
N PHE A 151 17.21 -1.95 -0.43
CA PHE A 151 16.40 -1.77 -1.65
C PHE A 151 16.22 -3.08 -2.43
N LEU A 152 17.28 -3.88 -2.59
CA LEU A 152 17.23 -5.15 -3.30
C LEU A 152 16.45 -6.21 -2.52
N THR A 153 16.52 -6.21 -1.20
CA THR A 153 15.77 -7.13 -0.33
C THR A 153 14.29 -6.86 -0.42
N TYR A 154 13.88 -5.59 -0.22
CA TYR A 154 12.49 -5.17 -0.39
C TYR A 154 11.96 -5.52 -1.78
N ARG A 155 12.71 -5.20 -2.85
CA ARG A 155 12.29 -5.44 -4.24
C ARG A 155 12.15 -6.94 -4.59
N LYS A 156 12.84 -7.82 -3.86
CA LYS A 156 12.83 -9.28 -4.06
C LYS A 156 11.77 -9.99 -3.23
N MET A 157 11.14 -9.32 -2.27
CA MET A 157 10.05 -9.89 -1.50
C MET A 157 8.98 -10.46 -2.44
N LYS A 158 8.42 -11.62 -2.07
CA LYS A 158 7.33 -12.19 -2.86
C LYS A 158 6.11 -11.28 -2.71
N PRO A 159 5.39 -10.96 -3.81
CA PRO A 159 4.22 -10.10 -3.73
C PRO A 159 3.18 -10.56 -2.71
N TRP A 160 3.01 -11.88 -2.53
CA TRP A 160 2.08 -12.41 -1.53
C TRP A 160 2.51 -12.16 -0.09
N ALA A 161 3.82 -12.11 0.18
CA ALA A 161 4.34 -11.88 1.52
C ALA A 161 4.30 -10.38 1.87
N GLU A 162 4.70 -9.52 0.91
CA GLU A 162 4.66 -8.07 1.06
C GLU A 162 3.22 -7.55 1.22
N GLU A 163 2.36 -7.78 0.22
CA GLU A 163 0.97 -7.32 0.23
C GLU A 163 0.15 -8.04 1.30
N GLY A 164 0.42 -9.33 1.52
CA GLY A 164 -0.25 -10.11 2.55
C GLY A 164 0.07 -9.63 3.97
N LEU A 165 1.30 -9.18 4.23
CA LEU A 165 1.68 -8.62 5.54
C LEU A 165 0.99 -7.29 5.78
N ALA A 166 0.97 -6.42 4.76
CA ALA A 166 0.25 -5.15 4.84
C ALA A 166 -1.26 -5.36 5.07
N GLU A 167 -1.89 -6.31 4.37
CA GLU A 167 -3.29 -6.69 4.60
C GLU A 167 -3.55 -7.37 5.95
N TYR A 168 -2.61 -8.19 6.43
CA TYR A 168 -2.71 -8.87 7.71
C TYR A 168 -2.69 -7.86 8.87
N ILE A 169 -1.73 -6.91 8.85
CA ILE A 169 -1.60 -5.86 9.87
C ILE A 169 -2.75 -4.87 9.79
N ALA A 170 -3.19 -4.50 8.59
CA ALA A 170 -4.32 -3.60 8.41
C ALA A 170 -5.65 -4.18 8.88
N GLY A 171 -5.75 -5.49 9.14
CA GLY A 171 -6.94 -6.11 9.74
C GLY A 171 -8.16 -6.21 8.81
N GLY A 172 -8.35 -5.26 7.89
CA GLY A 172 -9.42 -5.23 6.89
C GLY A 172 -9.09 -5.94 5.58
N GLY A 173 -9.98 -5.79 4.60
CA GLY A 173 -9.85 -6.35 3.26
C GLY A 173 -10.98 -5.87 2.35
N SER A 174 -10.81 -6.01 1.04
CA SER A 174 -11.85 -5.60 0.06
C SER A 174 -13.03 -6.59 -0.01
N ILE A 175 -12.90 -7.75 0.66
CA ILE A 175 -13.97 -8.74 0.82
C ILE A 175 -14.12 -9.09 2.30
N ALA A 176 -15.35 -9.43 2.71
CA ALA A 176 -15.61 -9.97 4.03
C ALA A 176 -14.82 -11.27 4.25
N TYR A 177 -14.32 -11.46 5.46
CA TYR A 177 -13.41 -12.57 5.77
C TYR A 177 -14.10 -13.92 5.55
N GLU A 178 -15.36 -14.05 5.98
CA GLU A 178 -16.19 -15.24 5.88
C GLU A 178 -16.44 -15.62 4.42
N ASP A 179 -16.73 -14.63 3.57
CA ASP A 179 -16.95 -14.83 2.13
C ASP A 179 -15.67 -15.27 1.43
N GLY A 180 -14.55 -14.63 1.76
CA GLY A 180 -13.23 -15.01 1.25
C GLY A 180 -12.85 -16.43 1.68
N LEU A 181 -13.06 -16.75 2.96
CA LEU A 181 -12.72 -18.05 3.54
C LEU A 181 -13.58 -19.15 2.91
N LYS A 182 -14.88 -18.91 2.76
CA LYS A 182 -15.79 -19.82 2.06
C LYS A 182 -15.33 -20.09 0.64
N LYS A 183 -14.98 -19.05 -0.13
CA LYS A 183 -14.44 -19.21 -1.50
C LYS A 183 -13.14 -20.03 -1.51
N PHE A 184 -12.26 -19.78 -0.56
CA PHE A 184 -10.99 -20.49 -0.41
C PHE A 184 -11.19 -21.98 -0.13
N CYS A 185 -12.10 -22.31 0.80
CA CYS A 185 -12.42 -23.69 1.17
C CYS A 185 -13.22 -24.44 0.10
N ASP A 186 -14.14 -23.76 -0.59
CA ASP A 186 -14.86 -24.30 -1.75
C ASP A 186 -13.93 -24.57 -2.96
N GLY A 187 -12.67 -24.12 -2.91
CA GLY A 187 -11.71 -24.25 -4.01
C GLY A 187 -12.08 -23.42 -5.25
N LYS A 188 -12.88 -22.37 -5.07
CA LYS A 188 -13.32 -21.52 -6.18
C LYS A 188 -12.19 -20.61 -6.64
N GLU A 189 -12.02 -20.56 -7.96
CA GLU A 189 -11.17 -19.55 -8.60
C GLU A 189 -11.94 -18.24 -8.74
N ASP A 190 -11.34 -17.16 -8.26
CA ASP A 190 -11.82 -15.79 -8.46
C ASP A 190 -10.60 -14.95 -8.86
N LYS A 191 -10.71 -14.26 -10.00
CA LYS A 191 -9.60 -13.50 -10.60
C LYS A 191 -9.56 -12.04 -10.13
N SER A 192 -10.46 -11.63 -9.25
CA SER A 192 -10.49 -10.28 -8.71
C SER A 192 -9.23 -9.97 -7.89
N HIS A 193 -8.81 -8.70 -7.93
CA HIS A 193 -7.75 -8.20 -7.07
C HIS A 193 -8.12 -8.39 -5.60
N ALA A 194 -9.36 -8.09 -5.24
CA ALA A 194 -9.90 -8.26 -3.90
C ALA A 194 -9.70 -9.68 -3.34
N TYR A 195 -10.03 -10.73 -4.10
CA TYR A 195 -9.81 -12.11 -3.67
C TYR A 195 -8.33 -12.49 -3.62
N ARG A 196 -7.52 -11.98 -4.56
CA ARG A 196 -6.08 -12.23 -4.55
C ARG A 196 -5.39 -11.70 -3.29
N TYR A 197 -5.73 -10.48 -2.86
CA TYR A 197 -5.21 -9.89 -1.62
C TYR A 197 -5.72 -10.63 -0.38
N PHE A 198 -6.97 -11.12 -0.41
CA PHE A 198 -7.45 -12.02 0.64
C PHE A 198 -6.60 -13.30 0.74
N LEU A 199 -6.27 -13.94 -0.39
CA LEU A 199 -5.39 -15.12 -0.38
C LEU A 199 -3.99 -14.80 0.17
N TYR A 200 -3.45 -13.62 -0.13
CA TYR A 200 -2.17 -13.18 0.43
C TYR A 200 -2.24 -13.02 1.95
N LYS A 201 -3.32 -12.41 2.47
CA LYS A 201 -3.58 -12.29 3.91
C LYS A 201 -3.67 -13.65 4.61
N ILE A 202 -4.38 -14.62 4.01
CA ILE A 202 -4.49 -15.99 4.52
C ILE A 202 -3.12 -16.68 4.53
N ALA A 203 -2.33 -16.54 3.46
CA ALA A 203 -0.99 -17.12 3.38
C ALA A 203 -0.06 -16.56 4.46
N VAL A 204 -0.07 -15.24 4.66
CA VAL A 204 0.72 -14.60 5.72
C VAL A 204 0.23 -14.99 7.11
N GLY A 205 -1.09 -14.97 7.35
CA GLY A 205 -1.66 -15.43 8.62
C GLY A 205 -1.27 -16.86 8.95
N PHE A 206 -1.29 -17.77 7.96
CA PHE A 206 -0.83 -19.14 8.13
C PHE A 206 0.65 -19.21 8.52
N VAL A 207 1.51 -18.49 7.80
CA VAL A 207 2.96 -18.49 8.05
C VAL A 207 3.27 -17.92 9.44
N LEU A 208 2.60 -16.84 9.83
CA LEU A 208 2.81 -16.19 11.12
C LEU A 208 2.27 -17.00 12.32
N ASN A 209 1.25 -17.82 12.10
CA ASN A 209 0.70 -18.69 13.14
C ASN A 209 1.53 -19.98 13.35
N GLN A 210 2.58 -20.22 12.55
CA GLN A 210 3.52 -21.32 12.79
C GLN A 210 4.58 -20.92 13.83
N ASP A 211 4.90 -21.83 14.75
CA ASP A 211 5.86 -21.59 15.84
C ASP A 211 7.20 -21.01 15.31
N GLY A 212 7.61 -19.88 15.87
CA GLY A 212 8.88 -19.22 15.55
C GLY A 212 8.85 -18.22 14.37
N ALA A 213 7.68 -17.94 13.80
CA ALA A 213 7.56 -17.00 12.70
C ALA A 213 7.89 -15.55 13.11
N SER A 214 8.66 -14.87 12.27
CA SER A 214 9.12 -13.49 12.44
C SER A 214 8.97 -12.72 11.14
N LEU A 215 9.09 -11.39 11.19
CA LEU A 215 9.11 -10.56 9.98
C LEU A 215 10.14 -11.09 8.95
N LEU A 216 11.30 -11.54 9.43
CA LEU A 216 12.38 -12.07 8.59
C LEU A 216 11.93 -13.26 7.73
N HIS A 217 11.10 -14.17 8.28
CA HIS A 217 10.59 -15.31 7.53
C HIS A 217 9.75 -14.89 6.32
N LEU A 218 9.00 -13.80 6.42
CA LEU A 218 8.21 -13.25 5.30
C LEU A 218 9.10 -12.53 4.29
N VAL A 219 10.09 -11.77 4.77
CA VAL A 219 11.05 -11.05 3.91
C VAL A 219 11.89 -12.01 3.07
N GLU A 220 12.30 -13.13 3.66
CA GLU A 220 13.15 -14.15 3.02
C GLU A 220 12.34 -15.26 2.32
N ALA A 221 11.01 -15.14 2.28
CA ALA A 221 10.14 -16.16 1.71
C ALA A 221 10.49 -16.46 0.25
N THR A 222 10.86 -17.70 -0.05
CA THR A 222 11.14 -18.16 -1.41
C THR A 222 9.98 -18.97 -2.01
N GLU A 223 9.13 -19.52 -1.15
CA GLU A 223 8.04 -20.41 -1.52
C GLU A 223 6.99 -19.70 -2.41
N PRO A 224 6.49 -20.36 -3.48
CA PRO A 224 5.36 -19.85 -4.25
C PRO A 224 4.07 -19.82 -3.43
N LEU A 225 3.22 -18.80 -3.63
CA LEU A 225 1.93 -18.67 -2.94
C LEU A 225 1.11 -19.96 -2.94
N LYS A 226 1.01 -20.65 -4.08
CA LYS A 226 0.21 -21.88 -4.21
C LYS A 226 0.63 -22.94 -3.19
N SER A 227 1.94 -23.12 -2.99
CA SER A 227 2.47 -24.10 -2.05
C SER A 227 2.11 -23.73 -0.60
N VAL A 228 2.19 -22.44 -0.26
CA VAL A 228 1.75 -21.93 1.06
C VAL A 228 0.25 -22.17 1.26
N LEU A 229 -0.58 -21.85 0.26
CA LEU A 229 -2.03 -22.02 0.32
C LEU A 229 -2.47 -23.49 0.38
N ASP A 230 -1.77 -24.39 -0.33
CA ASP A 230 -2.02 -25.83 -0.29
C ASP A 230 -1.79 -26.37 1.14
N ARG A 231 -0.78 -25.84 1.86
CA ARG A 231 -0.53 -26.15 3.29
C ARG A 231 -1.50 -25.44 4.25
N ALA A 232 -1.92 -24.22 3.92
CA ALA A 232 -2.84 -23.44 4.75
C ALA A 232 -4.27 -23.99 4.72
N ARG A 233 -4.70 -24.57 3.58
CA ARG A 233 -6.09 -25.00 3.38
C ARG A 233 -6.61 -25.96 4.46
N PRO A 234 -5.91 -27.04 4.84
CA PRO A 234 -6.36 -27.91 5.93
C PRO A 234 -6.49 -27.22 7.28
N HIS A 235 -5.71 -26.15 7.51
CA HIS A 235 -5.76 -25.40 8.78
C HIS A 235 -7.00 -24.49 8.87
N TYR A 236 -7.41 -23.90 7.76
CA TYR A 236 -8.53 -22.96 7.69
C TYR A 236 -9.87 -23.60 7.35
N CYS A 237 -9.86 -24.76 6.70
CA CYS A 237 -11.05 -25.42 6.14
C CYS A 237 -11.36 -26.78 6.79
N GLY A 238 -10.54 -27.21 7.75
CA GLY A 238 -10.67 -28.46 8.50
C GLY A 238 -11.56 -28.34 9.72
#